data_AF-A0A9D1P153-F1
#
_entry.id   AF-A0A9D1P153-F1
#
_cell.length_a   1.000
_cell.length_b   1.000
_cell.length_c   1.000
_cell.angle_alpha   90.00
_cell.angle_beta   90.00
_cell.angle_gamma   90.00
#
_symmetry.space_group_name_H-M   'P 1'
#
loop_
_entity.id
_entity.type
_entity.pdbx_description
1 polymer ?
#
loop_
_entity_poly.entity_id
_entity_poly.type
_entity_poly.pdbx_seq_one_letter_code
_entity_poly.pdbx_strand_id
1 'polypeptide(L)'
;MRECFAIGLYYQGIMHDLSKFMPSEFLNGCKYYQDGKRSPNNAEREDKGYSFAWMHHKGRNRHHFEFWTDYSQHAKPGENPVVPVKIPRKYVAEMLMDRIAASKTYLKDQYNQHEPLKYYQKGRSHYLMHPQTARELERMLKILDKRGERELVHFVRDYYLKGYPM
;
A
#
# COMPACT_ATOMS: atom_id res chain seq x y z
N MET A 1 2.68 -10.23 7.20
CA MET A 1 3.74 -10.50 8.20
C MET A 1 4.96 -11.17 7.57
N ARG A 2 4.82 -12.35 6.95
CA ARG A 2 5.90 -13.13 6.32
C ARG A 2 6.76 -12.31 5.34
N GLU A 3 6.11 -11.48 4.54
CA GLU A 3 6.68 -10.67 3.47
C GLU A 3 7.55 -9.55 4.05
N CYS A 4 7.05 -8.83 5.07
CA CYS A 4 7.84 -7.83 5.79
C CYS A 4 9.03 -8.45 6.52
N PHE A 5 8.87 -9.65 7.10
CA PHE A 5 9.95 -10.34 7.80
C PHE A 5 11.06 -10.77 6.85
N ALA A 6 10.71 -11.20 5.62
CA ALA A 6 11.69 -11.59 4.61
C ALA A 6 12.68 -10.44 4.28
N ILE A 7 12.22 -9.19 4.35
CA ILE A 7 13.04 -8.00 4.10
C ILE A 7 13.58 -7.34 5.38
N GLY A 8 13.44 -7.96 6.55
CA GLY A 8 13.95 -7.48 7.83
C GLY A 8 13.09 -6.38 8.51
N LEU A 9 11.89 -6.10 8.00
CA LEU A 9 10.96 -5.15 8.61
C LEU A 9 10.06 -5.83 9.65
N TYR A 10 10.66 -6.35 10.72
CA TYR A 10 9.91 -7.08 11.77
C TYR A 10 8.87 -6.20 12.47
N TYR A 11 9.25 -4.98 12.84
CA TYR A 11 8.33 -4.05 13.50
C TYR A 11 7.13 -3.72 12.62
N GLN A 12 7.35 -3.39 11.34
CA GLN A 12 6.26 -3.16 10.39
C GLN A 12 5.41 -4.43 10.26
N GLY A 13 6.02 -5.61 10.14
CA GLY A 13 5.27 -6.86 10.01
C GLY A 13 4.37 -7.20 11.20
N ILE A 14 4.74 -6.79 12.42
CA ILE A 14 3.93 -6.95 13.64
C ILE A 14 2.86 -5.85 13.76
N MET A 15 3.24 -4.61 13.48
CA MET A 15 2.39 -3.43 13.68
C MET A 15 1.54 -3.08 12.47
N HIS A 16 1.65 -3.87 11.40
CA HIS A 16 0.93 -3.65 10.15
C HIS A 16 -0.57 -3.66 10.40
N ASP A 17 -1.24 -2.59 9.98
CA ASP A 17 -2.70 -2.47 10.01
C ASP A 17 -3.35 -2.69 11.38
N LEU A 18 -2.67 -2.39 12.48
CA LEU A 18 -3.27 -2.50 13.82
C LEU A 18 -4.51 -1.61 14.00
N SER A 19 -4.70 -0.59 13.17
CA SER A 19 -5.92 0.22 13.19
C SER A 19 -7.19 -0.60 12.89
N LYS A 20 -7.07 -1.76 12.22
CA LYS A 20 -8.19 -2.69 11.94
C LYS A 20 -8.89 -3.19 13.20
N PHE A 21 -8.19 -3.18 14.34
CA PHE A 21 -8.73 -3.60 15.63
C PHE A 21 -9.45 -2.47 16.38
N MET A 22 -9.41 -1.24 15.88
CA MET A 22 -10.16 -0.12 16.45
C MET A 22 -11.65 -0.26 16.10
N PRO A 23 -12.58 0.17 16.97
CA PRO A 23 -14.03 0.07 16.73
C PRO A 23 -14.48 0.69 15.40
N SER A 24 -13.83 1.77 14.98
CA SER A 24 -14.06 2.50 13.72
C SER A 24 -13.87 1.63 12.47
N GLU A 25 -12.97 0.65 12.51
CA GLU A 25 -12.73 -0.31 11.42
C GLU A 25 -13.38 -1.66 11.71
N PHE A 26 -13.19 -2.21 12.90
CA PHE A 26 -13.64 -3.56 13.24
C PHE A 26 -15.16 -3.72 13.13
N LEU A 27 -15.94 -2.82 13.75
CA LEU A 27 -17.40 -2.93 13.76
C LEU A 27 -18.00 -2.74 12.37
N ASN A 28 -17.45 -1.82 11.57
CA ASN A 28 -17.85 -1.66 10.18
C ASN A 28 -17.44 -2.89 9.34
N GLY A 29 -16.26 -3.44 9.59
CA GLY A 29 -15.81 -4.69 8.99
C GLY A 29 -16.77 -5.84 9.22
N CYS A 30 -17.28 -6.01 10.45
CA CYS A 30 -18.30 -7.00 10.78
C CYS A 30 -19.65 -6.69 10.10
N LYS A 31 -20.12 -5.45 10.18
CA LYS A 31 -21.42 -5.03 9.60
C LYS A 31 -21.48 -5.27 8.09
N TYR A 32 -20.40 -4.97 7.38
CA TYR A 32 -20.30 -5.05 5.92
C TYR A 32 -19.56 -6.31 5.45
N TYR A 33 -19.38 -7.31 6.32
CA TYR A 33 -18.75 -8.57 5.96
C TYR A 33 -19.63 -9.33 4.95
N GLN A 34 -19.00 -9.84 3.89
CA GLN A 34 -19.69 -10.53 2.79
C GLN A 34 -19.01 -11.85 2.45
N ASP A 35 -18.79 -12.67 3.47
CA ASP A 35 -18.19 -14.01 3.35
C ASP A 35 -16.85 -14.03 2.62
N GLY A 36 -16.08 -12.93 2.74
CA GLY A 36 -14.80 -12.76 2.06
C GLY A 36 -14.86 -12.61 0.55
N LYS A 37 -16.06 -12.46 -0.05
CA LYS A 37 -16.22 -12.30 -1.51
C LYS A 37 -15.70 -10.96 -2.02
N ARG A 38 -15.75 -9.91 -1.19
CA ARG A 38 -15.20 -8.58 -1.48
C ARG A 38 -14.84 -7.83 -0.19
N SER A 39 -14.12 -6.72 -0.32
CA SER A 39 -13.76 -5.87 0.81
C SER A 39 -15.00 -5.25 1.48
N PRO A 40 -15.14 -5.34 2.81
CA PRO A 40 -16.20 -4.64 3.55
C PRO A 40 -16.24 -3.13 3.28
N ASN A 41 -15.07 -2.52 3.02
CA ASN A 41 -14.97 -1.11 2.69
C ASN A 41 -15.64 -0.77 1.35
N ASN A 42 -15.79 -1.72 0.42
CA ASN A 42 -16.50 -1.48 -0.84
C ASN A 42 -18.01 -1.49 -0.60
N ALA A 43 -18.51 -2.41 0.23
CA ALA A 43 -19.91 -2.44 0.60
C ALA A 43 -20.33 -1.19 1.39
N GLU A 44 -19.47 -0.69 2.29
CA GLU A 44 -19.72 0.58 2.97
C GLU A 44 -19.81 1.76 1.98
N ARG A 45 -18.95 1.79 0.95
CA ARG A 45 -18.99 2.81 -0.10
C ARG A 45 -20.26 2.77 -0.93
N GLU A 46 -20.76 1.58 -1.25
CA GLU A 46 -22.00 1.42 -2.00
C GLU A 46 -23.22 1.88 -1.19
N ASP A 47 -23.21 1.63 0.13
CA ASP A 47 -24.29 2.03 1.04
C ASP A 47 -24.28 3.53 1.35
N LYS A 48 -23.11 4.11 1.65
CA LYS A 48 -22.99 5.49 2.16
C LYS A 48 -22.43 6.50 1.15
N GLY A 49 -21.90 6.05 0.03
CA GLY A 49 -21.09 6.86 -0.89
C GLY A 49 -19.61 7.05 -0.47
N TYR A 50 -19.22 6.55 0.70
CA TYR A 50 -17.85 6.59 1.22
C TYR A 50 -17.61 5.44 2.20
N SER A 51 -16.34 5.17 2.56
CA SER A 51 -16.03 4.22 3.63
C SER A 51 -15.32 4.91 4.79
N PHE A 52 -16.00 4.99 5.93
CA PHE A 52 -15.43 5.52 7.16
C PHE A 52 -14.28 4.66 7.65
N ALA A 53 -14.42 3.33 7.56
CA ALA A 53 -13.37 2.39 7.91
C ALA A 53 -12.10 2.64 7.07
N TRP A 54 -12.25 2.82 5.75
CA TRP A 54 -11.11 3.15 4.88
C TRP A 54 -10.47 4.50 5.20
N MET A 55 -11.27 5.54 5.48
CA MET A 55 -10.74 6.85 5.85
C MET A 55 -9.90 6.79 7.13
N HIS A 56 -10.39 6.07 8.14
CA HIS A 56 -9.66 5.83 9.38
C HIS A 56 -8.37 5.03 9.14
N HIS A 57 -8.46 3.98 8.32
CA HIS A 57 -7.37 3.06 7.98
C HIS A 57 -6.20 3.75 7.29
N LYS A 58 -6.47 4.38 6.13
CA LYS A 58 -5.43 5.07 5.36
C LYS A 58 -4.82 6.25 6.12
N GLY A 59 -5.56 6.85 7.05
CA GLY A 59 -5.10 7.93 7.92
C GLY A 59 -4.25 7.49 9.12
N ARG A 60 -4.08 6.19 9.37
CA ARG A 60 -3.28 5.65 10.50
C ARG A 60 -2.17 4.70 10.07
N ASN A 61 -2.32 4.06 8.92
CA ASN A 61 -1.36 3.10 8.41
C ASN A 61 -0.43 3.76 7.39
N ARG A 62 0.82 3.98 7.83
CA ARG A 62 1.83 4.76 7.12
C ARG A 62 2.33 4.14 5.81
N HIS A 63 1.98 2.90 5.50
CA HIS A 63 2.29 2.33 4.19
C HIS A 63 1.25 2.69 3.11
N HIS A 64 0.12 3.29 3.46
CA HIS A 64 -0.80 3.88 2.47
C HIS A 64 -0.28 5.23 2.03
N PHE A 65 -0.27 5.49 0.72
CA PHE A 65 0.27 6.75 0.20
C PHE A 65 -0.64 7.94 0.54
N GLU A 66 -1.93 7.70 0.77
CA GLU A 66 -2.89 8.70 1.22
C GLU A 66 -2.58 9.25 2.62
N PHE A 67 -1.80 8.53 3.43
CA PHE A 67 -1.28 9.07 4.69
C PHE A 67 -0.29 10.22 4.43
N TRP A 68 0.45 10.16 3.33
CA TRP A 68 1.55 11.05 3.00
C TRP A 68 1.11 12.12 2.01
N THR A 69 0.07 12.86 2.39
CA THR A 69 -0.38 14.05 1.68
C THR A 69 -0.39 15.24 2.63
N ASP A 70 -0.03 16.41 2.14
CA ASP A 70 0.03 17.64 2.93
C ASP A 70 -0.49 18.83 2.11
N TYR A 71 -0.72 19.96 2.77
CA TYR A 71 -1.07 21.20 2.10
C TYR A 71 0.17 21.87 1.51
N SER A 72 0.11 22.18 0.22
CA SER A 72 1.14 22.95 -0.45
C SER A 72 1.16 24.39 0.06
N GLN A 73 2.34 24.86 0.45
CA GLN A 73 2.57 26.26 0.83
C GLN A 73 2.58 27.22 -0.38
N HIS A 74 2.54 26.67 -1.59
CA HIS A 74 2.67 27.42 -2.84
C HIS A 74 1.52 27.13 -3.81
N ALA A 75 0.41 26.55 -3.34
CA ALA A 75 -0.75 26.28 -4.18
C ALA A 75 -1.29 27.58 -4.78
N LYS A 76 -1.42 27.62 -6.11
CA LYS A 76 -2.05 28.75 -6.80
C LYS A 76 -3.57 28.55 -6.90
N PRO A 77 -4.35 29.63 -7.07
CA PRO A 77 -5.78 29.50 -7.38
C PRO A 77 -6.02 28.56 -8.56
N GLY A 78 -6.89 27.57 -8.38
CA GLY A 78 -7.19 26.55 -9.39
C GLY A 78 -6.31 25.29 -9.34
N GLU A 79 -5.26 25.26 -8.51
CA GLU A 79 -4.47 24.05 -8.24
C GLU A 79 -5.05 23.26 -7.07
N ASN A 80 -4.79 21.95 -7.03
CA ASN A 80 -5.13 21.14 -5.86
C ASN A 80 -4.18 21.50 -4.70
N PRO A 81 -4.68 22.04 -3.57
CA PRO A 81 -3.82 22.42 -2.46
C PRO A 81 -3.25 21.22 -1.71
N VAL A 82 -3.83 20.03 -1.87
CA VAL A 82 -3.33 18.79 -1.26
C VAL A 82 -2.35 18.11 -2.22
N VAL A 83 -1.09 18.00 -1.79
CA VAL A 83 0.01 17.44 -2.56
C VAL A 83 0.61 16.22 -1.87
N PRO A 84 1.13 15.24 -2.63
CA PRO A 84 1.77 14.08 -2.03
C PRO A 84 3.19 14.42 -1.60
N VAL A 85 3.60 13.93 -0.43
CA VAL A 85 4.97 14.07 0.09
C VAL A 85 5.75 12.77 -0.05
N LYS A 86 7.07 12.89 -0.06
CA LYS A 86 7.96 11.74 -0.21
C LYS A 86 7.83 10.78 0.97
N ILE A 87 7.55 9.52 0.67
CA ILE A 87 7.39 8.47 1.68
C ILE A 87 8.77 7.92 2.11
N PRO A 88 9.03 7.73 3.42
CA PRO A 88 10.23 7.05 3.90
C PRO A 88 10.32 5.60 3.38
N ARG A 89 11.54 5.17 3.01
CA ARG A 89 11.80 3.87 2.35
C ARG A 89 11.16 2.67 3.04
N LYS A 90 11.18 2.61 4.38
CA LYS A 90 10.57 1.51 5.14
C LYS A 90 9.07 1.36 4.89
N TYR A 91 8.34 2.46 4.71
CA TYR A 91 6.90 2.42 4.44
C TYR A 91 6.59 2.16 2.96
N VAL A 92 7.49 2.56 2.05
CA VAL A 92 7.40 2.15 0.63
C VAL A 92 7.62 0.63 0.50
N ALA A 93 8.60 0.09 1.22
CA ALA A 93 8.86 -1.35 1.27
C ALA A 93 7.71 -2.12 1.94
N GLU A 94 7.13 -1.59 3.02
CA GLU A 94 5.92 -2.15 3.63
C GLU A 94 4.75 -2.14 2.63
N MET A 95 4.52 -1.04 1.91
CA MET A 95 3.48 -0.93 0.86
C MET A 95 3.69 -1.96 -0.26
N LEU A 96 4.94 -2.18 -0.67
CA LEU A 96 5.30 -3.19 -1.66
C LEU A 96 4.96 -4.59 -1.14
N MET A 97 5.35 -4.92 0.09
CA MET A 97 5.09 -6.23 0.70
C MET A 97 3.59 -6.47 0.91
N ASP A 98 2.86 -5.45 1.37
CA ASP A 98 1.40 -5.50 1.51
C ASP A 98 0.73 -5.80 0.15
N ARG A 99 1.15 -5.10 -0.92
CA ARG A 99 0.61 -5.34 -2.27
C ARG A 99 0.86 -6.76 -2.76
N ILE A 100 2.05 -7.32 -2.50
CA ILE A 100 2.38 -8.70 -2.86
C ILE A 100 1.51 -9.68 -2.05
N ALA A 101 1.41 -9.48 -0.73
CA ALA A 101 0.61 -10.32 0.14
C ALA A 101 -0.89 -10.27 -0.19
N ALA A 102 -1.43 -9.08 -0.47
CA ALA A 102 -2.80 -8.88 -0.92
C ALA A 102 -3.05 -9.60 -2.26
N SER A 103 -2.12 -9.47 -3.21
CA SER A 103 -2.23 -10.16 -4.51
C SER A 103 -2.29 -11.68 -4.35
N LYS A 104 -1.42 -12.26 -3.50
CA LYS A 104 -1.44 -13.69 -3.16
C LYS A 104 -2.77 -14.10 -2.52
N THR A 105 -3.28 -13.28 -1.60
CA THR A 105 -4.51 -13.57 -0.85
C THR A 105 -5.74 -13.56 -1.76
N TYR A 106 -5.85 -12.57 -2.66
CA TYR A 106 -7.02 -12.44 -3.53
C TYR A 106 -6.99 -13.38 -4.73
N LEU A 107 -5.82 -13.60 -5.33
CA LEU A 107 -5.70 -14.41 -6.55
C LEU A 107 -5.50 -15.89 -6.26
N LYS A 108 -5.02 -16.26 -5.07
CA LYS A 108 -4.80 -17.66 -4.66
C LYS A 108 -4.00 -18.41 -5.73
N ASP A 109 -4.56 -19.48 -6.29
CA ASP A 109 -3.91 -20.31 -7.32
C ASP A 109 -3.67 -19.57 -8.65
N GLN A 110 -4.33 -18.44 -8.87
CA GLN A 110 -4.11 -17.58 -10.05
C GLN A 110 -2.96 -16.58 -9.85
N TYR A 111 -2.40 -16.48 -8.64
CA TYR A 111 -1.29 -15.57 -8.37
C TYR A 111 -0.05 -15.97 -9.16
N ASN A 112 0.59 -14.96 -9.76
CA ASN A 112 1.94 -15.05 -10.28
C ASN A 112 2.67 -13.72 -10.00
N GLN A 113 3.99 -13.71 -10.19
CA GLN A 113 4.84 -12.55 -9.85
C GLN A 113 4.54 -11.27 -10.66
N HIS A 114 3.79 -11.36 -11.75
CA HIS A 114 3.43 -10.21 -12.60
C HIS A 114 2.23 -9.43 -12.04
N GLU A 115 1.38 -10.07 -11.25
CA GLU A 115 0.10 -9.52 -10.80
C GLU A 115 0.23 -8.23 -9.97
N PRO A 116 1.19 -8.10 -9.02
CA PRO A 116 1.36 -6.86 -8.27
C PRO A 116 1.70 -5.64 -9.15
N LEU A 117 2.49 -5.85 -10.20
CA LEU A 117 2.84 -4.78 -11.15
C LEU A 117 1.63 -4.40 -12.02
N LYS A 118 0.90 -5.38 -12.55
CA LYS A 118 -0.35 -5.15 -13.30
C LYS A 118 -1.36 -4.35 -12.48
N TYR A 119 -1.57 -4.74 -11.22
CA TYR A 119 -2.48 -4.05 -10.31
C TYR A 119 -2.04 -2.60 -10.06
N TYR A 120 -0.74 -2.36 -9.85
CA TYR A 120 -0.21 -1.00 -9.71
C TYR A 120 -0.44 -0.16 -10.97
N GLN A 121 -0.14 -0.70 -12.15
CA GLN A 121 -0.28 -0.01 -13.43
C GLN A 121 -1.73 0.39 -13.72
N LYS A 122 -2.70 -0.49 -13.42
CA LYS A 122 -4.13 -0.22 -13.60
C LYS A 122 -4.62 1.00 -12.81
N GLY A 123 -4.07 1.22 -11.61
CA GLY A 123 -4.49 2.33 -10.73
C GLY A 123 -3.59 3.57 -10.78
N ARG A 124 -2.40 3.49 -11.40
CA ARG A 124 -1.35 4.52 -11.24
C ARG A 124 -1.79 5.93 -11.66
N SER A 125 -2.68 6.05 -12.64
CA SER A 125 -3.21 7.33 -13.13
C SER A 125 -4.01 8.10 -12.08
N HIS A 126 -4.53 7.42 -11.07
CA HIS A 126 -5.38 8.01 -10.03
C HIS A 126 -4.67 8.17 -8.68
N TYR A 127 -3.41 7.73 -8.56
CA TYR A 127 -2.68 7.82 -7.30
C TYR A 127 -2.09 9.21 -7.09
N LEU A 128 -2.48 9.84 -6.00
CA LEU A 128 -1.80 11.02 -5.47
C LEU A 128 -0.54 10.57 -4.70
N MET A 129 0.53 10.27 -5.42
CA MET A 129 1.79 9.74 -4.86
C MET A 129 2.99 10.57 -5.34
N HIS A 130 3.93 10.82 -4.44
CA HIS A 130 5.11 11.64 -4.75
C HIS A 130 5.92 10.98 -5.89
N PRO A 131 6.38 11.73 -6.92
CA PRO A 131 6.99 11.13 -8.11
C PRO A 131 8.19 10.24 -7.83
N GLN A 132 9.03 10.58 -6.85
CA GLN A 132 10.14 9.72 -6.45
C GLN A 132 9.65 8.40 -5.82
N THR A 133 8.65 8.47 -4.94
CA THR A 133 8.08 7.28 -4.31
C THR A 133 7.43 6.36 -5.35
N ALA A 134 6.71 6.92 -6.31
CA ALA A 134 6.12 6.16 -7.42
C ALA A 134 7.20 5.46 -8.26
N ARG A 135 8.31 6.13 -8.58
CA ARG A 135 9.45 5.53 -9.29
C ARG A 135 10.10 4.40 -8.50
N GLU A 136 10.34 4.60 -7.20
CA GLU A 136 10.94 3.59 -6.33
C GLU A 136 10.05 2.35 -6.23
N LEU A 137 8.75 2.52 -5.99
CA LEU A 137 7.77 1.44 -5.94
C LEU A 137 7.69 0.68 -7.27
N GLU A 138 7.53 1.41 -8.39
CA GLU A 138 7.42 0.80 -9.72
C GLU A 138 8.68 0.02 -10.10
N ARG A 139 9.87 0.53 -9.75
CA ARG A 139 11.13 -0.18 -10.01
C ARG A 139 11.20 -1.50 -9.23
N MET A 140 10.81 -1.49 -7.96
CA MET A 140 10.77 -2.72 -7.15
C MET A 140 9.74 -3.71 -7.70
N LEU A 141 8.56 -3.25 -8.11
CA LEU A 141 7.57 -4.09 -8.78
C LEU A 141 8.08 -4.67 -10.11
N LYS A 142 8.88 -3.92 -10.88
CA LYS A 142 9.56 -4.45 -12.09
C LYS A 142 10.64 -5.47 -11.78
N ILE A 143 11.32 -5.37 -10.64
CA ILE A 143 12.26 -6.41 -10.19
C ILE A 143 11.49 -7.69 -9.88
N LEU A 144 10.39 -7.60 -9.14
CA LEU A 144 9.51 -8.74 -8.89
C LEU A 144 9.04 -9.40 -10.19
N ASP A 145 8.49 -8.59 -11.09
CA ASP A 145 7.94 -9.02 -12.36
C ASP A 145 8.96 -9.77 -13.23
N LYS A 146 10.19 -9.26 -13.32
CA LYS A 146 11.23 -9.79 -14.21
C LYS A 146 12.12 -10.87 -13.59
N ARG A 147 12.34 -10.81 -12.27
CA ARG A 147 13.37 -11.61 -11.59
C ARG A 147 12.83 -12.45 -10.45
N GLY A 148 11.59 -12.23 -10.01
CA GLY A 148 10.97 -13.00 -8.94
C GLY A 148 11.24 -12.49 -7.53
N GLU A 149 10.63 -13.16 -6.55
CA GLU A 149 10.60 -12.71 -5.15
C GLU A 149 11.96 -12.80 -4.45
N ARG A 150 12.81 -13.77 -4.79
CA ARG A 150 14.13 -13.94 -4.15
C ARG A 150 15.03 -12.72 -4.42
N GLU A 151 15.11 -12.32 -5.67
CA GLU A 151 15.89 -11.18 -6.15
C GLU A 151 15.30 -9.87 -5.63
N LEU A 152 13.97 -9.76 -5.58
CA LEU A 152 13.31 -8.63 -4.95
C LEU A 152 13.68 -8.50 -3.47
N VAL A 153 13.54 -9.58 -2.69
CA VAL A 153 13.81 -9.58 -1.25
C VAL A 153 15.26 -9.20 -0.97
N HIS A 154 16.21 -9.80 -1.70
CA HIS A 154 17.62 -9.45 -1.61
C HIS A 154 17.84 -7.96 -1.91
N PHE A 155 17.29 -7.46 -3.01
CA PHE A 155 17.42 -6.05 -3.38
C PHE A 155 16.84 -5.09 -2.32
N VAL A 156 15.63 -5.38 -1.84
CA VAL A 156 14.95 -4.53 -0.85
C VAL A 156 15.71 -4.50 0.47
N ARG A 157 16.08 -5.68 0.99
CA ARG A 157 16.75 -5.83 2.28
C ARG A 157 18.18 -5.29 2.26
N ASP A 158 18.94 -5.65 1.24
CA ASP A 158 20.39 -5.48 1.26
C ASP A 158 20.84 -4.17 0.60
N TYR A 159 19.97 -3.52 -0.19
CA TYR A 159 20.27 -2.24 -0.86
C TYR A 159 19.25 -1.15 -0.54
N TYR A 160 17.97 -1.35 -0.86
CA TYR A 160 16.98 -0.27 -0.74
C TYR A 160 16.83 0.23 0.69
N LEU A 161 16.62 -0.68 1.66
CA LEU A 161 16.45 -0.28 3.06
C LEU A 161 17.73 0.28 3.70
N LYS A 162 18.90 -0.02 3.13
CA LYS A 162 20.19 0.52 3.60
C LYS A 162 20.56 1.88 3.01
N GLY A 163 19.70 2.49 2.19
CA GLY A 163 19.92 3.85 1.70
C GLY A 163 20.65 3.93 0.35
N TYR A 164 21.00 2.81 -0.29
CA TYR A 164 21.68 2.83 -1.58
C TYR A 164 20.85 3.56 -2.66
N PRO A 165 21.49 4.26 -3.60
CA PRO A 165 20.79 4.90 -4.70
C PRO A 165 20.06 3.86 -5.55
N MET A 166 18.88 4.27 -6.06
CA MET A 166 18.06 3.48 -6.97
C MET A 166 18.51 3.76 -8.40
#